data_AF-C6M766-F1
#
_entry.id   AF-C6M766-F1
#
_cell.length_a   1.000
_cell.length_b   1.000
_cell.length_c   1.000
_cell.angle_alpha   90.00
_cell.angle_beta   90.00
_cell.angle_gamma   90.00
#
_symmetry.space_group_name_H-M   'P 1'
#
loop_
_entity.id
_entity.type
_entity.pdbx_description
1 polymer ?
#
loop_
_entity_poly.entity_id
_entity_poly.type
_entity_poly.pdbx_seq_one_letter_code
_entity_poly.pdbx_strand_id
1 'polypeptide(L)'
;MLIDKKNPVSTVKIPSIVVPAEEDYPHYRLIPVQTEAGNDMCLLFYVNEECYLMLEPRIKRYLALRKLEQLTETAPFKVFEVMREAE
;
A
#
# COMPACT_ATOMS: atom_id res chain seq x y z
N MET A 1 30.02 5.75 -1.15
CA MET A 1 28.67 5.36 -0.70
C MET A 1 28.29 4.10 -1.45
N LEU A 2 28.15 2.96 -0.77
CA LEU A 2 27.38 1.86 -1.35
C LEU A 2 25.94 2.35 -1.40
N ILE A 3 25.47 2.68 -2.59
CA ILE A 3 24.04 2.91 -2.79
C ILE A 3 23.46 1.51 -2.72
N ASP A 4 23.00 1.11 -1.53
CA ASP A 4 22.22 -0.12 -1.39
C ASP A 4 21.10 -0.03 -2.42
N LYS A 5 21.17 -0.94 -3.40
CA LYS A 5 20.17 -1.05 -4.46
C LYS A 5 18.89 -1.55 -3.78
N LYS A 6 18.10 -0.62 -3.23
CA LYS A 6 16.79 -0.95 -2.70
C LYS A 6 15.94 -1.44 -3.87
N ASN A 7 15.49 -2.68 -3.78
CA ASN A 7 14.60 -3.22 -4.79
C ASN A 7 13.30 -2.40 -4.74
N PRO A 8 12.85 -1.85 -5.88
CA PRO A 8 11.61 -1.10 -5.91
C PRO A 8 10.47 -2.00 -5.43
N VAL A 9 9.59 -1.46 -4.57
CA VAL A 9 8.43 -2.20 -4.06
C VAL A 9 7.53 -2.58 -5.23
N SER A 10 7.32 -3.89 -5.39
CA SER A 10 6.30 -4.41 -6.30
C SER A 10 4.93 -4.31 -5.63
N THR A 11 3.95 -3.77 -6.36
CA THR A 11 2.56 -3.68 -5.90
C THR A 11 1.68 -4.60 -6.74
N VAL A 12 0.80 -5.36 -6.09
CA VAL A 12 -0.26 -6.12 -6.76
C VAL A 12 -1.47 -5.22 -6.92
N LYS A 13 -1.86 -4.93 -8.17
CA LYS A 13 -3.03 -4.10 -8.47
C LYS A 13 -4.30 -4.92 -8.26
N ILE A 14 -5.23 -4.41 -7.45
CA ILE A 14 -6.52 -5.08 -7.17
C ILE A 14 -7.68 -4.09 -7.29
N PRO A 15 -8.89 -4.54 -7.69
CA PRO A 15 -10.12 -3.78 -7.51
C PRO A 15 -10.41 -3.48 -6.03
N SER A 16 -11.24 -2.46 -5.77
CA SER A 16 -11.69 -2.06 -4.43
C SER A 16 -12.38 -3.20 -3.67
N ILE A 17 -13.21 -3.98 -4.37
CA ILE A 17 -14.06 -5.04 -3.83
C ILE A 17 -13.30 -6.33 -3.46
N VAL A 18 -12.04 -6.46 -3.87
CA VAL A 18 -11.25 -7.66 -3.57
C VAL A 18 -10.87 -7.66 -2.09
N VAL A 19 -11.25 -8.74 -1.41
CA VAL A 19 -10.79 -9.13 -0.09
C VAL A 19 -9.63 -10.12 -0.27
N PRO A 20 -8.43 -9.85 0.27
CA PRO A 20 -7.31 -10.79 0.20
C PRO A 20 -7.61 -12.13 0.88
N ALA A 21 -6.93 -13.20 0.44
CA ALA A 21 -7.09 -14.51 1.06
C ALA A 21 -6.48 -14.53 2.47
N GLU A 22 -6.84 -15.51 3.31
CA GLU A 22 -6.36 -15.57 4.69
C GLU A 22 -4.82 -15.62 4.77
N GLU A 23 -4.17 -16.33 3.83
CA GLU A 23 -2.72 -16.42 3.70
C GLU A 23 -2.04 -15.11 3.25
N ASP A 24 -2.81 -14.13 2.79
CA ASP A 24 -2.30 -12.81 2.42
C ASP A 24 -2.20 -11.86 3.61
N TYR A 25 -2.64 -12.27 4.81
CA TYR A 25 -2.47 -11.48 6.02
C TYR A 25 -1.16 -11.81 6.75
N PRO A 26 -0.47 -10.81 7.32
CA PRO A 26 -0.77 -9.38 7.21
C PRO A 26 -0.26 -8.79 5.88
N HIS A 27 -0.79 -7.64 5.48
CA HIS A 27 -0.38 -6.95 4.25
C HIS A 27 -0.53 -5.43 4.33
N TYR A 28 0.14 -4.73 3.42
CA TYR A 28 -0.09 -3.31 3.17
C TYR A 28 -1.15 -3.10 2.11
N ARG A 29 -1.96 -2.05 2.27
CA ARG A 29 -2.94 -1.63 1.27
C ARG A 29 -2.82 -0.14 0.97
N LEU A 30 -2.61 0.20 -0.30
CA LEU A 30 -2.68 1.56 -0.83
C LEU A 30 -4.07 1.79 -1.41
N ILE A 31 -4.83 2.71 -0.81
CA ILE A 31 -6.20 3.02 -1.22
C ILE A 31 -6.25 4.44 -1.79
N PRO A 32 -6.73 4.65 -3.03
CA PRO A 32 -6.93 5.99 -3.56
C PRO A 32 -7.89 6.81 -2.69
N VAL A 33 -7.54 8.06 -2.40
CA VAL A 33 -8.43 9.01 -1.71
C VAL A 33 -8.89 10.05 -2.72
N GLN A 34 -10.21 10.26 -2.83
CA GLN A 34 -10.76 11.25 -3.73
C GLN A 34 -10.36 12.65 -3.25
N THR A 35 -9.62 13.37 -4.10
CA THR A 35 -9.16 14.73 -3.84
C THR A 35 -9.22 15.49 -5.16
N GLU A 36 -9.35 16.82 -5.12
CA GLU A 36 -9.36 17.68 -6.33
C GLU A 36 -8.10 17.48 -7.19
N ALA A 37 -6.95 17.16 -6.57
CA ALA A 37 -5.69 16.89 -7.24
C ALA A 37 -5.49 15.41 -7.62
N GLY A 38 -6.46 14.55 -7.28
CA GLY A 38 -6.61 13.18 -7.76
C GLY A 38 -5.36 12.31 -7.69
N ASN A 39 -4.49 12.41 -6.70
CA ASN A 39 -3.24 11.63 -6.65
C ASN A 39 -2.78 11.21 -5.24
N ASP A 40 -3.65 11.41 -4.24
CA ASP A 40 -3.35 11.03 -2.87
C ASP A 40 -3.86 9.60 -2.60
N MET A 41 -3.16 8.92 -1.71
CA MET A 41 -3.43 7.57 -1.25
C MET A 41 -3.54 7.57 0.28
N CYS A 42 -4.30 6.63 0.82
CA CYS A 42 -4.22 6.18 2.20
C CYS A 42 -3.39 4.90 2.25
N LEU A 43 -2.43 4.83 3.17
CA LEU A 43 -1.62 3.63 3.41
C LEU A 43 -2.11 2.96 4.71
N LEU A 44 -2.61 1.74 4.56
CA LEU A 44 -3.05 0.90 5.67
C LEU A 44 -2.14 -0.33 5.80
N PHE A 45 -2.09 -0.89 7.00
CA PHE A 45 -1.52 -2.20 7.29
C PHE A 45 -2.58 -3.08 7.95
N TYR A 46 -3.04 -4.09 7.24
CA TYR A 46 -4.02 -5.04 7.75
C TYR A 46 -3.33 -6.17 8.48
N VAL A 47 -3.77 -6.43 9.71
CA VAL A 47 -3.31 -7.57 10.53
C VAL A 47 -4.15 -8.81 10.22
N ASN A 48 -5.45 -8.61 10.05
CA ASN A 48 -6.43 -9.60 9.59
C ASN A 48 -7.60 -8.86 8.90
N GLU A 49 -8.70 -9.54 8.60
CA GLU A 49 -9.87 -8.96 7.93
C GLU A 49 -10.50 -7.78 8.70
N GLU A 50 -10.53 -7.86 10.03
CA GLU A 50 -11.24 -6.90 10.89
C GLU A 50 -10.32 -5.84 11.51
N CYS A 51 -9.02 -6.10 11.58
CA CYS A 51 -8.03 -5.28 12.28
C CYS A 51 -7.01 -4.69 11.31
N TYR A 52 -6.94 -3.36 11.27
CA TYR A 52 -5.94 -2.63 10.50
C TYR A 52 -5.39 -1.42 11.25
N LEU A 53 -4.18 -1.01 10.86
CA LEU A 53 -3.54 0.22 11.28
C LEU A 53 -3.50 1.20 10.11
N MET A 54 -3.89 2.45 10.38
CA MET A 54 -3.71 3.54 9.42
C MET A 54 -2.31 4.13 9.58
N LEU A 55 -1.44 3.85 8.62
CA LEU A 55 -0.04 4.31 8.66
C LEU A 55 0.10 5.73 8.09
N GLU A 56 -0.68 6.05 7.06
CA GLU A 56 -0.79 7.40 6.50
C GLU A 56 -2.23 7.62 6.02
N PRO A 57 -2.97 8.61 6.56
CA PRO A 57 -4.33 8.90 6.10
C PRO A 57 -4.36 9.50 4.68
N ARG A 58 -3.32 10.26 4.32
CA ARG A 58 -3.23 10.97 3.05
C ARG A 58 -1.77 11.23 2.67
N ILE A 59 -1.32 10.61 1.59
CA ILE A 59 0.07 10.69 1.11
C ILE A 59 0.12 10.62 -0.42
N LYS A 60 1.02 11.37 -1.05
CA LYS A 60 1.26 11.24 -2.50
C LYS A 60 1.74 9.83 -2.82
N ARG A 61 1.26 9.22 -3.92
CA ARG A 61 1.62 7.85 -4.31
C ARG A 61 3.12 7.57 -4.27
N TYR A 62 3.95 8.47 -4.82
CA TYR A 62 5.41 8.27 -4.86
C TYR A 62 6.04 8.26 -3.46
N LEU A 63 5.54 9.07 -2.52
CA LEU A 63 6.00 9.07 -1.13
C LEU A 63 5.55 7.80 -0.40
N ALA A 64 4.34 7.32 -0.69
CA ALA A 64 3.84 6.07 -0.13
C ALA A 64 4.71 4.87 -0.54
N LEU A 65 5.13 4.82 -1.81
CA LEU A 65 6.06 3.78 -2.31
C LEU A 65 7.43 3.87 -1.63
N ARG A 66 7.98 5.08 -1.45
CA ARG A 66 9.24 5.27 -0.69
C ARG A 66 9.13 4.80 0.75
N LYS A 67 8.00 5.05 1.42
CA LYS A 67 7.75 4.58 2.78
C LYS A 67 7.65 3.06 2.82
N LEU A 68 6.97 2.45 1.85
CA LEU A 68 6.89 1.00 1.70
C LEU A 68 8.26 0.36 1.42
N GLU A 69 9.15 1.01 0.65
CA GLU A 69 10.52 0.53 0.46
C GLU A 69 11.24 0.36 1.80
N GLN A 70 11.03 1.27 2.74
CA GLN A 70 11.62 1.19 4.08
C GLN A 70 10.90 0.16 4.98
N LEU A 71 9.57 0.15 4.97
CA LEU A 71 8.79 -0.77 5.81
C LEU A 71 9.02 -2.24 5.41
N THR A 72 9.10 -2.51 4.10
CA THR A 72 9.27 -3.87 3.58
C THR A 72 10.67 -4.46 3.82
N GLU A 73 11.66 -3.66 4.21
CA GLU A 73 12.98 -4.15 4.64
C GLU A 73 12.91 -4.98 5.93
N THR A 74 11.98 -4.65 6.82
CA THR A 74 11.83 -5.32 8.13
C THR A 74 10.52 -6.09 8.26
N ALA A 75 9.54 -5.77 7.41
CA ALA A 75 8.22 -6.39 7.38
C ALA A 75 7.82 -6.65 5.92
N PRO A 76 8.35 -7.72 5.28
CA PRO A 76 8.27 -7.98 3.84
C PRO A 76 6.91 -8.55 3.40
N PHE A 77 5.83 -7.91 3.84
CA PHE A 77 4.47 -8.31 3.53
C PHE A 77 4.03 -7.83 2.15
N LYS A 78 3.01 -8.50 1.59
CA LYS A 78 2.44 -8.13 0.29
C LYS A 78 1.93 -6.68 0.32
N VAL A 79 2.05 -6.01 -0.83
CA VAL A 79 1.53 -4.65 -1.03
C VAL A 79 0.45 -4.69 -2.08
N PHE A 80 -0.80 -4.51 -1.65
CA PHE A 80 -1.93 -4.36 -2.55
C PHE A 80 -2.16 -2.88 -2.85
N GLU A 81 -2.26 -2.54 -4.12
CA GLU A 81 -2.63 -1.19 -4.55
C GLU A 81 -4.01 -1.24 -5.21
N VAL A 82 -4.97 -0.60 -4.57
CA VAL A 82 -6.35 -0.52 -5.03
C VAL A 82 -6.41 0.38 -6.26
N MET A 83 -6.95 -0.15 -7.35
CA MET A 83 -7.20 0.59 -8.57
C MET A 83 -8.39 1.53 -8.37
N ARG A 84 -8.35 2.70 -9.00
CA ARG A 84 -9.55 3.53 -9.13
C ARG A 84 -10.51 2.83 -10.08
N GLU A 85 -11.77 2.77 -9.69
CA GLU A 85 -12.84 2.43 -10.63
C GLU A 85 -12.86 3.54 -11.69
N ALA A 86 -12.94 3.13 -12.96
CA ALA A 86 -13.22 4.09 -14.03
C ALA A 86 -14.67 4.56 -13.83
N GLU A 87 -14.86 5.88 -13.72
CA GLU A 87 -16.20 6.48 -13.74
C GLU A 87 -16.93 6.20 -15.07
#